data_AF-A0A6M4GUK2-F1
#
_entry.id   AF-A0A6M4GUK2-F1
#
_cell.length_a   1.000
_cell.length_b   1.000
_cell.length_c   1.000
_cell.angle_alpha   90.00
_cell.angle_beta   90.00
_cell.angle_gamma   90.00
#
_symmetry.space_group_name_H-M   'P 1'
#
loop_
_entity.id
_entity.type
_entity.pdbx_description
1 polymer ?
#
loop_
_entity_poly.entity_id
_entity_poly.type
_entity_poly.pdbx_seq_one_letter_code
_entity_poly.pdbx_strand_id
1 'polypeptide(L)'
;MGSPASRKSGLIIAVVVVAAAIALGVVIYRGGAAGNRPDAASSGASSPGSVSGRNGKLSTDAVLSIAPGTGAKQAPKRVLSPTLQEYANAKSYGALYQRINASTTRTPEEQWMLAQMLERCAKSKERPREGPRWALGGDDAKARFAASLSPKDPDREKRLAAFEQINSDLCSGVGDVEVTDAEIDKLYELGAAGGDPKARAGQVRRDLMRQGQGPDGKYRFDPTKMPTITDTQVDTLKQSFASGDPYAMQAAVSTFGFPMQNLSLRVGADELPINANALYNAATLAACDYGYPCGPDSRQLLQACAMQGQCGATDYREYVFFYGSSPATSQLIGAYNVALANAARTGDWSYFTFHRGPPPNIAGYSTRP
;
A
#
# COMPACT_ATOMS: atom_id res chain seq x y z
N MET A 1 -40.40 20.49 30.11
CA MET A 1 -39.48 20.01 31.17
C MET A 1 -39.13 18.56 30.87
N GLY A 2 -37.95 18.32 30.28
CA GLY A 2 -37.51 16.97 29.91
C GLY A 2 -36.91 16.23 31.10
N SER A 3 -37.36 14.99 31.33
CA SER A 3 -37.00 14.18 32.48
C SER A 3 -35.48 13.97 32.59
N PRO A 4 -34.85 14.27 33.75
CA PRO A 4 -33.40 14.19 33.96
C PRO A 4 -32.82 12.77 33.84
N ALA A 5 -33.66 11.74 33.81
CA ALA A 5 -33.24 10.35 33.62
C ALA A 5 -32.77 10.03 32.19
N SER A 6 -33.27 10.75 31.16
CA SER A 6 -32.97 10.44 29.75
C SER A 6 -31.56 10.86 29.32
N ARG A 7 -30.97 11.88 29.96
CA ARG A 7 -29.63 12.39 29.59
C ARG A 7 -28.48 11.48 30.04
N LYS A 8 -28.66 10.69 31.09
CA LYS A 8 -27.59 9.80 31.60
C LYS A 8 -27.41 8.55 30.72
N SER A 9 -28.49 8.03 30.14
CA SER A 9 -28.42 6.85 29.28
C SER A 9 -27.75 7.13 27.93
N GLY A 10 -27.91 8.33 27.38
CA GLY A 10 -27.25 8.72 26.12
C GLY A 10 -25.73 8.83 26.23
N LEU A 11 -25.22 9.30 27.37
CA LEU A 11 -23.78 9.45 27.59
C LEU A 11 -23.07 8.08 27.70
N ILE A 12 -23.71 7.10 28.35
CA ILE A 12 -23.13 5.76 28.52
C ILE A 12 -23.03 5.04 27.16
N ILE A 13 -24.07 5.15 26.32
CA ILE A 13 -24.06 4.53 24.98
C ILE A 13 -22.97 5.16 24.10
N ALA A 14 -22.81 6.49 24.13
CA ALA A 14 -21.78 7.17 23.35
C ALA A 14 -20.35 6.76 23.75
N VAL A 15 -20.08 6.62 25.05
CA VAL A 15 -18.76 6.20 25.55
C VAL A 15 -18.44 4.75 25.15
N VAL A 16 -19.42 3.85 25.22
CA VAL A 16 -19.24 2.44 24.84
C VAL A 16 -18.97 2.30 23.34
N VAL A 17 -19.68 3.05 22.48
CA VAL A 17 -19.47 3.01 21.03
C VAL A 17 -18.08 3.55 20.66
N VAL A 18 -17.63 4.65 21.28
CA VAL A 18 -16.29 5.20 21.05
C VAL A 18 -15.19 4.24 21.52
N ALA A 19 -15.35 3.62 22.70
CA ALA A 19 -14.40 2.63 23.21
C ALA A 19 -14.32 1.38 22.32
N ALA A 20 -15.46 0.89 21.83
CA ALA A 20 -15.50 -0.25 20.90
C ALA A 20 -14.86 0.07 19.55
N ALA A 21 -15.07 1.28 19.00
CA ALA A 21 -14.44 1.74 17.76
C ALA A 21 -12.91 1.87 17.90
N ILE A 22 -12.43 2.38 19.04
CA ILE A 22 -10.99 2.47 19.34
C ILE A 22 -10.39 1.06 19.48
N ALA A 23 -11.06 0.15 20.18
CA ALA A 23 -10.60 -1.24 20.33
C ALA A 23 -10.52 -1.98 18.97
N LEU A 24 -11.51 -1.81 18.09
CA LEU A 24 -11.48 -2.38 16.74
C LEU A 24 -10.35 -1.79 15.88
N GLY A 25 -10.14 -0.46 15.97
CA GLY A 25 -9.03 0.20 15.29
C GLY A 25 -7.66 -0.34 15.73
N VAL A 26 -7.47 -0.60 17.02
CA VAL A 26 -6.24 -1.19 17.56
C VAL A 26 -6.06 -2.65 17.14
N VAL A 27 -7.12 -3.46 17.07
CA VAL A 27 -7.04 -4.87 16.65
C VAL A 27 -6.73 -4.99 15.16
N ILE A 28 -7.33 -4.17 14.31
CA ILE A 28 -7.01 -4.14 12.87
C ILE A 28 -5.57 -3.68 12.64
N TYR A 29 -5.07 -2.76 13.47
CA TYR A 29 -3.70 -2.26 13.36
C TYR A 29 -2.64 -3.19 14.02
N ARG A 30 -3.02 -4.03 14.99
CA ARG A 30 -2.13 -4.97 15.70
C ARG A 30 -2.26 -6.43 15.29
N GLY A 31 -3.17 -6.77 14.39
CA GLY A 31 -3.48 -8.15 13.95
C GLY A 31 -2.35 -8.93 13.27
N GLY A 32 -1.10 -8.47 13.30
CA GLY A 32 0.08 -9.17 12.80
C GLY A 32 0.97 -9.84 13.85
N ALA A 33 0.68 -9.74 15.16
CA ALA A 33 1.67 -10.03 16.21
C ALA A 33 1.30 -11.10 17.26
N ALA A 34 0.38 -12.03 16.99
CA ALA A 34 0.04 -13.11 17.93
C ALA A 34 0.34 -14.50 17.34
N GLY A 35 1.62 -14.89 17.37
CA GLY A 35 2.05 -16.28 17.19
C GLY A 35 2.49 -16.88 18.52
N ASN A 36 1.82 -17.96 18.93
CA ASN A 36 2.15 -18.73 20.14
C ASN A 36 3.60 -19.23 20.11
N ARG A 37 4.35 -18.99 21.18
CA ARG A 37 5.66 -19.61 21.47
C ARG A 37 5.45 -21.04 21.99
N PRO A 38 6.08 -22.07 21.41
CA PRO A 38 6.40 -23.29 22.12
C PRO A 38 7.81 -23.20 22.75
N ASP A 39 7.94 -23.82 23.92
CA ASP A 39 9.16 -23.87 24.73
C ASP A 39 10.33 -24.59 24.05
N ALA A 40 11.53 -24.17 24.44
CA ALA A 40 12.82 -24.61 23.93
C ALA A 40 13.27 -25.96 24.53
N ALA A 41 13.91 -26.80 23.71
CA ALA A 41 14.78 -27.86 24.19
C ALA A 41 15.97 -28.14 23.23
N SER A 42 17.15 -28.16 23.87
CA SER A 42 18.46 -28.77 23.56
C SER A 42 19.16 -28.58 22.21
N SER A 43 20.37 -28.03 22.36
CA SER A 43 21.51 -27.92 21.46
C SER A 43 22.15 -29.26 21.09
N GLY A 44 22.45 -29.45 19.82
CA GLY A 44 23.39 -30.45 19.31
C GLY A 44 24.16 -29.87 18.11
N ALA A 45 25.49 -29.83 18.22
CA ALA A 45 26.40 -29.32 17.20
C ALA A 45 26.56 -30.31 16.04
N SER A 46 26.52 -29.84 14.78
CA SER A 46 27.07 -30.55 13.61
C SER A 46 27.30 -29.63 12.41
N SER A 47 28.37 -29.95 11.70
CA SER A 47 29.07 -29.36 10.54
C SER A 47 28.27 -28.77 9.36
N PRO A 48 28.92 -27.95 8.48
CA PRO A 48 28.25 -27.23 7.41
C PRO A 48 27.94 -28.14 6.21
N GLY A 49 26.66 -28.29 5.89
CA GLY A 49 26.21 -28.99 4.70
C GLY A 49 24.75 -28.69 4.36
N SER A 50 24.55 -28.10 3.17
CA SER A 50 23.32 -28.06 2.36
C SER A 50 22.01 -27.60 3.03
N VAL A 51 21.64 -26.34 2.76
CA VAL A 51 20.37 -25.73 3.20
C VAL A 51 19.21 -26.19 2.30
N SER A 52 18.59 -27.31 2.67
CA SER A 52 17.23 -27.66 2.22
C SER A 52 16.59 -28.57 3.26
N GLY A 53 16.01 -27.96 4.30
CA GLY A 53 15.25 -28.64 5.33
C GLY A 53 13.79 -28.81 4.92
N ARG A 54 13.34 -30.06 4.81
CA ARG A 54 12.00 -30.52 4.37
C ARG A 54 10.81 -30.07 5.25
N ASN A 55 11.03 -29.20 6.25
CA ASN A 55 10.05 -28.84 7.28
C ASN A 55 9.84 -27.32 7.47
N GLY A 56 10.23 -26.49 6.50
CA GLY A 56 9.89 -25.05 6.48
C GLY A 56 10.49 -24.20 7.62
N LYS A 57 11.29 -24.78 8.53
CA LYS A 57 12.07 -24.05 9.52
C LYS A 57 13.42 -23.69 8.93
N LEU A 58 13.63 -22.41 8.65
CA LEU A 58 14.92 -21.86 8.27
C LEU A 58 15.91 -22.06 9.44
N SER A 59 17.15 -22.45 9.15
CA SER A 59 18.18 -22.61 10.19
C SER A 59 18.45 -21.26 10.88
N THR A 60 18.83 -21.28 12.15
CA THR A 60 19.23 -20.08 12.90
C THR A 60 20.37 -19.32 12.21
N ASP A 61 21.27 -20.02 11.53
CA ASP A 61 22.33 -19.40 10.73
C ASP A 61 21.78 -18.65 9.51
N ALA A 62 20.69 -19.11 8.89
CA ALA A 62 20.00 -18.36 7.82
C ALA A 62 19.32 -17.08 8.37
N VAL A 63 18.93 -17.06 9.65
CA VAL A 63 18.38 -15.86 10.30
C VAL A 63 19.49 -14.84 10.61
N LEU A 64 20.68 -15.31 11.02
CA LEU A 64 21.81 -14.46 11.39
C LEU A 64 22.70 -14.06 10.21
N SER A 65 22.63 -14.76 9.08
CA SER A 65 23.41 -14.47 7.86
C SER A 65 22.67 -13.62 6.83
N ILE A 66 21.54 -13.00 7.18
CA ILE A 66 20.92 -11.95 6.36
C ILE A 66 21.86 -10.74 6.37
N ALA A 67 22.93 -10.81 5.57
CA ALA A 67 23.75 -9.65 5.24
C ALA A 67 22.85 -8.71 4.42
N PRO A 68 22.46 -7.53 4.92
CA PRO A 68 21.48 -6.66 4.26
C PRO A 68 21.91 -6.08 2.90
N GLY A 69 23.02 -6.55 2.30
CA GLY A 69 23.68 -5.93 1.15
C GLY A 69 24.11 -6.84 0.01
N THR A 70 23.94 -8.17 0.09
CA THR A 70 24.36 -9.07 -1.02
C THR A 70 23.27 -9.32 -2.07
N GLY A 71 22.06 -8.80 -1.85
CA GLY A 71 20.88 -9.10 -2.66
C GLY A 71 20.67 -8.15 -3.84
N ALA A 72 20.82 -8.69 -5.05
CA ALA A 72 20.51 -8.11 -6.36
C ALA A 72 21.31 -6.85 -6.75
N LYS A 73 21.91 -6.87 -7.95
CA LYS A 73 22.45 -5.66 -8.58
C LYS A 73 21.32 -4.64 -8.69
N GLN A 74 21.53 -3.45 -8.10
CA GLN A 74 20.60 -2.33 -8.22
C GLN A 74 20.27 -2.12 -9.70
N ALA A 75 18.97 -2.04 -10.01
CA ALA A 75 18.54 -1.65 -11.34
C ALA A 75 19.06 -0.23 -11.63
N PRO A 76 19.36 0.10 -12.89
CA PRO A 76 19.65 1.48 -13.26
C PRO A 76 18.44 2.32 -12.85
N LYS A 77 18.66 3.30 -11.96
CA LYS A 77 17.60 4.21 -11.50
C LYS A 77 16.99 4.87 -12.72
N ARG A 78 15.71 4.61 -12.97
CA ARG A 78 14.97 5.30 -14.01
C ARG A 78 14.80 6.75 -13.58
N VAL A 79 15.21 7.67 -14.44
CA VAL A 79 14.99 9.10 -14.22
C VAL A 79 13.51 9.38 -14.44
N LEU A 80 12.81 9.81 -13.39
CA LEU A 80 11.43 10.26 -13.51
C LEU A 80 11.36 11.52 -14.38
N SER A 81 10.25 11.73 -15.08
CA SER A 81 10.02 13.01 -15.73
C SER A 81 9.97 14.13 -14.67
N PRO A 82 10.36 15.36 -15.01
CA PRO A 82 10.29 16.49 -14.07
C PRO A 82 8.87 16.68 -13.49
N THR A 83 7.84 16.52 -14.32
CA THR A 83 6.44 16.65 -13.90
C THR A 83 6.04 15.53 -12.93
N LEU A 84 6.48 14.29 -13.15
CA LEU A 84 6.21 13.18 -12.25
C LEU A 84 6.97 13.34 -10.92
N GLN A 85 8.19 13.89 -10.94
CA GLN A 85 8.94 14.21 -9.73
C GLN A 85 8.25 15.33 -8.92
N GLU A 86 7.71 16.35 -9.59
CA GLU A 86 6.88 17.36 -8.92
C GLU A 86 5.63 16.73 -8.30
N TYR A 87 4.91 15.89 -9.05
CA TYR A 87 3.76 15.14 -8.54
C TYR A 87 4.08 14.30 -7.30
N ALA A 88 5.22 13.61 -7.32
CA ALA A 88 5.69 12.75 -6.22
C ALA A 88 5.95 13.52 -4.93
N ASN A 89 6.50 14.74 -5.05
CA ASN A 89 6.94 15.57 -3.93
C ASN A 89 5.94 16.70 -3.59
N ALA A 90 4.80 16.76 -4.28
CA ALA A 90 3.82 17.80 -4.10
C ALA A 90 3.21 17.77 -2.69
N LYS A 91 3.26 18.91 -1.99
CA LYS A 91 2.51 19.13 -0.74
C LYS A 91 1.03 19.44 -0.98
N SER A 92 0.71 19.95 -2.17
CA SER A 92 -0.62 20.24 -2.70
C SER A 92 -0.62 20.05 -4.21
N TYR A 93 -1.72 19.51 -4.76
CA TYR A 93 -1.89 19.31 -6.19
C TYR A 93 -2.44 20.52 -6.94
N GLY A 94 -2.86 21.61 -6.27
CA GLY A 94 -3.58 22.72 -6.90
C GLY A 94 -2.86 23.33 -8.11
N ALA A 95 -1.60 23.74 -7.95
CA ALA A 95 -0.82 24.36 -9.03
C ALA A 95 -0.52 23.38 -10.18
N LEU A 96 -0.17 22.14 -9.84
CA LEU A 96 0.10 21.07 -10.81
C LEU A 96 -1.16 20.72 -11.61
N TYR A 97 -2.30 20.56 -10.93
CA TYR A 97 -3.59 20.31 -11.53
C TYR A 97 -3.98 21.41 -12.51
N GLN A 98 -3.92 22.68 -12.11
CA GLN A 98 -4.27 23.80 -12.98
C GLN A 98 -3.42 23.80 -14.26
N ARG A 99 -2.11 23.57 -14.12
CA ARG A 99 -1.17 23.53 -15.24
C ARG A 99 -1.45 22.37 -16.20
N ILE A 100 -1.62 21.15 -15.68
CA ILE A 100 -1.92 19.97 -16.50
C ILE A 100 -3.31 20.09 -17.14
N ASN A 101 -4.31 20.55 -16.39
CA ASN A 101 -5.68 20.69 -16.89
C ASN A 101 -5.80 21.79 -17.97
N ALA A 102 -5.01 22.87 -17.89
CA ALA A 102 -4.98 23.91 -18.91
C ALA A 102 -4.28 23.47 -20.21
N SER A 103 -3.45 22.41 -20.17
CA SER A 103 -2.76 21.91 -21.36
C SER A 103 -3.72 21.23 -22.33
N THR A 104 -3.66 21.62 -23.61
CA THR A 104 -4.40 20.99 -24.72
C THR A 104 -3.66 19.79 -25.32
N THR A 105 -2.36 19.64 -25.04
CA THR A 105 -1.50 18.59 -25.57
C THR A 105 -0.83 17.84 -24.42
N ARG A 106 -1.65 17.17 -23.60
CA ARG A 106 -1.17 16.37 -22.46
C ARG A 106 -0.47 15.11 -22.95
N THR A 107 0.68 14.82 -22.34
CA THR A 107 1.35 13.53 -22.51
C THR A 107 0.53 12.39 -21.89
N PRO A 108 0.75 11.13 -22.29
CA PRO A 108 0.08 9.98 -21.68
C PRO A 108 0.27 9.89 -20.15
N GLU A 109 1.46 10.27 -19.67
CA GLU A 109 1.78 10.32 -18.23
C GLU A 109 0.99 11.43 -17.51
N GLU A 110 0.83 12.60 -18.13
CA GLU A 110 0.01 13.69 -17.59
C GLU A 110 -1.48 13.34 -17.53
N GLN A 111 -1.99 12.55 -18.48
CA GLN A 111 -3.36 12.04 -18.40
C GLN A 111 -3.54 11.16 -17.16
N TRP A 112 -2.59 10.24 -16.91
CA TRP A 112 -2.59 9.42 -15.69
C TRP A 112 -2.48 10.25 -14.41
N MET A 113 -1.57 11.24 -14.36
CA MET A 113 -1.43 12.12 -13.19
C MET A 113 -2.72 12.90 -12.92
N LEU A 114 -3.35 13.44 -13.97
CA LEU A 114 -4.62 14.16 -13.86
C LEU A 114 -5.72 13.23 -13.33
N ALA A 115 -5.82 12.01 -13.85
CA ALA A 115 -6.77 11.01 -13.38
C ALA A 115 -6.58 10.69 -11.89
N GLN A 116 -5.33 10.49 -11.44
CA GLN A 116 -5.01 10.21 -10.03
C GLN A 116 -5.32 11.39 -9.10
N MET A 117 -5.00 12.62 -9.52
CA MET A 117 -5.32 13.82 -8.75
C MET A 117 -6.83 13.98 -8.59
N LEU A 118 -7.61 13.79 -9.66
CA LEU A 118 -9.07 13.86 -9.63
C LEU A 118 -9.67 12.74 -8.78
N GLU A 119 -9.25 11.49 -9.00
CA GLU A 119 -9.71 10.32 -8.23
C GLU A 119 -9.45 10.51 -6.72
N ARG A 120 -8.31 11.09 -6.35
CA ARG A 120 -7.94 11.31 -4.96
C ARG A 120 -8.57 12.55 -4.35
N CYS A 121 -8.76 13.63 -5.10
CA CYS A 121 -9.06 14.95 -4.53
C CYS A 121 -10.37 15.58 -4.95
N ALA A 122 -10.88 15.29 -6.15
CA ALA A 122 -12.13 15.87 -6.62
C ALA A 122 -13.35 15.34 -5.86
N LYS A 123 -14.48 16.03 -6.01
CA LYS A 123 -15.82 15.57 -5.61
C LYS A 123 -16.40 14.75 -6.75
N SER A 124 -16.64 13.46 -6.52
CA SER A 124 -17.36 12.64 -7.50
C SER A 124 -18.85 13.03 -7.48
N LYS A 125 -19.44 13.23 -8.66
CA LYS A 125 -20.89 13.46 -8.81
C LYS A 125 -21.72 12.22 -8.51
N GLU A 126 -21.12 11.04 -8.69
CA GLU A 126 -21.79 9.74 -8.61
C GLU A 126 -21.59 9.09 -7.24
N ARG A 127 -20.46 9.38 -6.58
CA ARG A 127 -20.10 8.77 -5.31
C ARG A 127 -19.95 9.84 -4.24
N PRO A 128 -20.82 9.88 -3.21
CA PRO A 128 -20.55 10.71 -2.04
C PRO A 128 -19.20 10.29 -1.47
N ARG A 129 -18.32 11.26 -1.28
CA ARG A 129 -16.97 11.00 -0.79
C ARG A 129 -17.04 10.49 0.65
N GLU A 130 -17.07 9.18 0.82
CA GLU A 130 -17.03 8.53 2.13
C GLU A 130 -15.57 8.39 2.57
N GLY A 131 -15.11 9.37 3.35
CA GLY A 131 -13.81 9.29 4.00
C GLY A 131 -13.26 10.67 4.34
N PRO A 132 -12.51 10.80 5.44
CA PRO A 132 -11.82 12.04 5.74
C PRO A 132 -10.93 12.42 4.55
N ARG A 133 -10.97 13.69 4.14
CA ARG A 133 -9.86 14.24 3.35
C ARG A 133 -8.60 13.91 4.15
N TRP A 134 -7.57 13.37 3.49
CA TRP A 134 -6.32 12.96 4.15
C TRP A 134 -5.53 14.15 4.77
N ALA A 135 -6.14 15.32 4.88
CA ALA A 135 -5.71 16.40 5.73
C ALA A 135 -5.91 15.97 7.18
N LEU A 136 -4.82 15.93 7.96
CA LEU A 136 -4.88 15.52 9.36
C LEU A 136 -5.67 16.52 10.24
N GLY A 137 -6.03 17.69 9.68
CA GLY A 137 -6.97 18.65 10.26
C GLY A 137 -6.36 20.04 10.51
N GLY A 138 -5.30 20.41 9.79
CA GLY A 138 -4.70 21.75 9.88
C GLY A 138 -4.06 22.03 11.25
N ASP A 139 -4.10 23.29 11.68
CA ASP A 139 -3.43 23.74 12.92
C ASP A 139 -4.00 23.07 14.17
N ASP A 140 -5.31 22.81 14.23
CA ASP A 140 -5.95 22.11 15.35
C ASP A 140 -5.43 20.67 15.48
N ALA A 141 -5.13 20.01 14.36
CA ALA A 141 -4.53 18.69 14.38
C ALA A 141 -3.08 18.74 14.87
N LYS A 142 -2.32 19.76 14.46
CA LYS A 142 -0.95 20.00 14.93
C LYS A 142 -0.94 20.21 16.45
N ALA A 143 -1.83 21.04 16.98
CA ALA A 143 -1.95 21.30 18.40
C ALA A 143 -2.32 20.02 19.19
N ARG A 144 -3.32 19.25 18.72
CA ARG A 144 -3.70 17.98 19.34
C ARG A 144 -2.58 16.95 19.31
N PHE A 145 -1.88 16.84 18.18
CA PHE A 145 -0.73 15.94 18.05
C PHE A 145 0.40 16.35 19.02
N ALA A 146 0.76 17.63 19.07
CA ALA A 146 1.78 18.13 19.98
C ALA A 146 1.45 17.92 21.45
N ALA A 147 0.18 18.07 21.82
CA ALA A 147 -0.30 17.79 23.18
C ALA A 147 -0.31 16.29 23.53
N SER A 148 -0.40 15.41 22.52
CA SER A 148 -0.35 13.95 22.73
C SER A 148 1.06 13.41 22.95
N LEU A 149 2.10 14.16 22.57
CA LEU A 149 3.49 13.76 22.74
C LEU A 149 3.98 14.06 24.16
N SER A 150 4.62 13.07 24.77
CA SER A 150 5.29 13.26 26.06
C SER A 150 6.40 14.30 25.94
N PRO A 151 6.54 15.23 26.92
CA PRO A 151 7.70 16.12 26.97
C PRO A 151 9.05 15.38 27.11
N LYS A 152 9.03 14.11 27.53
CA LYS A 152 10.23 13.26 27.68
C LYS A 152 10.52 12.39 26.44
N ASP A 153 9.74 12.52 25.38
CA ASP A 153 9.99 11.79 24.13
C ASP A 153 11.32 12.27 23.51
N PRO A 154 12.33 11.39 23.35
CA PRO A 154 13.64 11.79 22.82
C PRO A 154 13.57 12.30 21.38
N ASP A 155 12.55 11.91 20.62
CA ASP A 155 12.36 12.32 19.23
C ASP A 155 11.24 13.37 19.07
N ARG A 156 10.74 13.97 20.16
CA ARG A 156 9.60 14.91 20.14
C ARG A 156 9.65 15.93 19.01
N GLU A 157 10.77 16.65 18.88
CA GLU A 157 10.94 17.69 17.86
C GLU A 157 10.91 17.13 16.43
N LYS A 158 11.56 15.98 16.20
CA LYS A 158 11.53 15.31 14.89
C LYS A 158 10.12 14.83 14.54
N ARG A 159 9.39 14.30 15.51
CA ARG A 159 8.00 13.85 15.33
C ARG A 159 7.08 15.01 14.98
N LEU A 160 7.24 16.17 15.65
CA LEU A 160 6.50 17.39 15.34
C LEU A 160 6.81 17.91 13.93
N ALA A 161 8.09 17.95 13.54
CA ALA A 161 8.50 18.37 12.21
C ALA A 161 7.97 17.42 11.12
N ALA A 162 8.07 16.10 11.34
CA ALA A 162 7.54 15.11 10.41
C ALA A 162 6.01 15.21 10.28
N PHE A 163 5.31 15.44 11.40
CA PHE A 163 3.86 15.66 11.40
C PHE A 163 3.47 16.89 10.59
N GLU A 164 4.20 18.00 10.76
CA GLU A 164 3.98 19.22 9.98
C GLU A 164 4.14 18.99 8.48
N GLN A 165 5.14 18.20 8.06
CA GLN A 165 5.33 17.87 6.66
C GLN A 165 4.19 17.04 6.06
N ILE A 166 3.60 16.10 6.83
CA ILE A 166 2.50 15.25 6.36
C ILE A 166 1.10 15.87 6.58
N ASN A 167 0.99 16.87 7.47
CA ASN A 167 -0.23 17.62 7.75
C ASN A 167 -0.46 18.73 6.70
N SER A 168 -0.12 18.48 5.44
CA SER A 168 -0.51 19.33 4.32
C SER A 168 -1.81 18.84 3.70
N ASP A 169 -2.68 19.77 3.28
CA ASP A 169 -3.82 19.42 2.44
C ASP A 169 -3.35 19.20 1.01
N LEU A 170 -3.04 17.94 0.70
CA LEU A 170 -2.65 17.49 -0.63
C LEU A 170 -3.69 17.86 -1.71
N CYS A 171 -4.96 17.97 -1.31
CA CYS A 171 -6.07 18.27 -2.20
C CYS A 171 -6.42 19.77 -2.27
N SER A 172 -5.65 20.62 -1.59
CA SER A 172 -5.83 22.07 -1.68
C SER A 172 -5.75 22.53 -3.14
N GLY A 173 -6.74 23.28 -3.59
CA GLY A 173 -6.91 23.75 -4.98
C GLY A 173 -7.61 22.79 -5.95
N VAL A 174 -7.86 21.52 -5.55
CA VAL A 174 -8.58 20.51 -6.36
C VAL A 174 -9.86 20.02 -5.66
N GLY A 175 -9.96 20.21 -4.35
CA GLY A 175 -11.01 19.65 -3.50
C GLY A 175 -12.45 20.05 -3.84
N ASP A 176 -12.65 21.12 -4.61
CA ASP A 176 -13.96 21.62 -5.04
C ASP A 176 -14.26 21.37 -6.52
N VAL A 177 -13.32 20.74 -7.25
CA VAL A 177 -13.57 20.30 -8.62
C VAL A 177 -14.58 19.15 -8.58
N GLU A 178 -15.62 19.25 -9.39
CA GLU A 178 -16.57 18.17 -9.60
C GLU A 178 -16.19 17.35 -10.83
N VAL A 179 -16.23 16.03 -10.70
CA VAL A 179 -15.88 15.09 -11.78
C VAL A 179 -16.78 13.87 -11.74
N THR A 180 -16.99 13.24 -12.88
CA THR A 180 -17.67 11.94 -13.04
C THR A 180 -16.66 10.81 -13.12
N ASP A 181 -17.05 9.57 -12.82
CA ASP A 181 -16.14 8.44 -12.97
C ASP A 181 -15.78 8.19 -14.43
N ALA A 182 -16.71 8.48 -15.36
CA ALA A 182 -16.47 8.39 -16.80
C ALA A 182 -15.39 9.37 -17.29
N GLU A 183 -15.33 10.59 -16.74
CA GLU A 183 -14.26 11.55 -17.06
C GLU A 183 -12.89 11.05 -16.58
N ILE A 184 -12.84 10.45 -15.39
CA ILE A 184 -11.60 9.83 -14.87
C ILE A 184 -11.20 8.62 -15.73
N ASP A 185 -12.14 7.76 -16.09
CA ASP A 185 -11.88 6.59 -16.94
C ASP A 185 -11.33 7.00 -18.29
N LYS A 186 -11.90 8.03 -18.92
CA LYS A 186 -11.41 8.58 -20.18
C LYS A 186 -9.96 9.05 -20.08
N LEU A 187 -9.54 9.64 -18.97
CA LEU A 187 -8.14 10.02 -18.76
C LEU A 187 -7.22 8.81 -18.68
N TYR A 188 -7.64 7.76 -17.97
CA TYR A 188 -6.90 6.50 -17.91
C TYR A 188 -6.85 5.81 -19.28
N GLU A 189 -7.95 5.80 -20.05
CA GLU A 189 -8.01 5.27 -21.41
C GLU A 189 -7.06 6.00 -22.36
N LEU A 190 -7.06 7.34 -22.34
CA LEU A 190 -6.15 8.15 -23.15
C LEU A 190 -4.68 7.90 -22.78
N GLY A 191 -4.37 7.81 -21.48
CA GLY A 191 -3.03 7.47 -21.01
C GLY A 191 -2.60 6.06 -21.45
N ALA A 192 -3.48 5.08 -21.33
CA ALA A 192 -3.22 3.69 -21.70
C ALA A 192 -3.05 3.52 -23.21
N ALA A 193 -3.90 4.16 -24.01
CA ALA A 193 -3.79 4.20 -25.48
C ALA A 193 -2.49 4.89 -25.94
N GLY A 194 -2.02 5.88 -25.18
CA GLY A 194 -0.71 6.51 -25.35
C GLY A 194 0.49 5.67 -24.87
N GLY A 195 0.26 4.44 -24.38
CA GLY A 195 1.31 3.51 -23.96
C GLY A 195 1.78 3.66 -22.52
N ASP A 196 1.18 4.54 -21.70
CA ASP A 196 1.59 4.72 -20.31
C ASP A 196 1.27 3.46 -19.46
N PRO A 197 2.27 2.82 -18.84
CA PRO A 197 2.05 1.60 -18.06
C PRO A 197 1.30 1.87 -16.74
N LYS A 198 1.39 3.07 -16.17
CA LYS A 198 0.68 3.44 -14.94
C LYS A 198 -0.81 3.56 -15.22
N ALA A 199 -1.16 4.11 -16.38
CA ALA A 199 -2.54 4.19 -16.86
C ALA A 199 -3.14 2.80 -17.09
N ARG A 200 -2.45 1.90 -17.79
CA ARG A 200 -2.90 0.51 -18.01
C ARG A 200 -3.14 -0.24 -16.71
N ALA A 201 -2.19 -0.20 -15.77
CA ALA A 201 -2.38 -0.82 -14.45
C ALA A 201 -3.52 -0.16 -13.66
N GLY A 202 -3.66 1.16 -13.76
CA GLY A 202 -4.73 1.94 -13.13
C GLY A 202 -6.13 1.55 -13.62
N GLN A 203 -6.31 1.33 -14.93
CA GLN A 203 -7.57 0.86 -15.51
C GLN A 203 -7.98 -0.48 -14.91
N VAL A 204 -7.08 -1.47 -14.94
CA VAL A 204 -7.37 -2.80 -14.38
C VAL A 204 -7.77 -2.71 -12.90
N ARG A 205 -7.06 -1.90 -12.11
CA ARG A 205 -7.39 -1.68 -10.71
C ARG A 205 -8.79 -1.07 -10.54
N ARG A 206 -9.14 -0.07 -11.36
CA ARG A 206 -10.46 0.59 -11.30
C ARG A 206 -11.58 -0.36 -11.70
N ASP A 207 -11.40 -1.16 -12.75
CA ASP A 207 -12.37 -2.17 -13.17
C ASP A 207 -12.66 -3.16 -12.05
N LEU A 208 -11.62 -3.65 -11.36
CA LEU A 208 -11.76 -4.55 -10.22
C LEU A 208 -12.47 -3.88 -9.03
N MET A 209 -12.13 -2.64 -8.72
CA MET A 209 -12.77 -1.90 -7.62
C MET A 209 -14.25 -1.65 -7.90
N ARG A 210 -14.62 -1.37 -9.15
CA ARG A 210 -16.01 -1.21 -9.58
C ARG A 210 -16.82 -2.50 -9.44
N GLN A 211 -16.23 -3.65 -9.73
CA GLN A 211 -16.89 -4.95 -9.50
C GLN A 211 -17.22 -5.17 -8.02
N GLY A 212 -16.40 -4.64 -7.10
CA GLY A 212 -16.63 -4.73 -5.65
C GLY A 212 -17.56 -3.64 -5.09
N GLN A 213 -18.06 -2.72 -5.92
CA GLN A 213 -19.01 -1.70 -5.50
C GLN A 213 -20.44 -2.21 -5.58
N GLY A 214 -21.25 -1.85 -4.58
CA GLY A 214 -22.69 -2.08 -4.62
C GLY A 214 -23.41 -1.14 -5.60
N PRO A 215 -24.73 -1.30 -5.79
CA PRO A 215 -25.54 -0.39 -6.60
C PRO A 215 -25.50 1.08 -6.15
N ASP A 216 -25.11 1.34 -4.90
CA ASP A 216 -24.93 2.66 -4.31
C ASP A 216 -23.51 3.23 -4.52
N GLY A 217 -22.66 2.56 -5.31
CA GLY A 217 -21.27 2.97 -5.57
C GLY A 217 -20.33 2.79 -4.38
N LYS A 218 -20.83 2.26 -3.24
CA LYS A 218 -20.02 2.03 -2.05
C LYS A 218 -19.33 0.69 -2.15
N TYR A 219 -18.06 0.66 -1.75
CA TYR A 219 -17.32 -0.59 -1.64
C TYR A 219 -17.90 -1.42 -0.50
N ARG A 220 -18.29 -2.66 -0.79
CA ARG A 220 -18.82 -3.60 0.21
C ARG A 220 -17.99 -4.86 0.16
N PHE A 221 -17.31 -5.17 1.25
CA PHE A 221 -16.62 -6.45 1.37
C PHE A 221 -17.66 -7.55 1.49
N ASP A 222 -17.90 -8.26 0.39
CA ASP A 222 -18.76 -9.44 0.33
C ASP A 222 -17.91 -10.62 -0.18
N PRO A 223 -17.53 -11.58 0.67
CA PRO A 223 -16.68 -12.70 0.29
C PRO A 223 -17.33 -13.59 -0.79
N THR A 224 -18.64 -13.47 -1.03
CA THR A 224 -19.36 -14.19 -2.10
C THR A 224 -19.36 -13.45 -3.44
N LYS A 225 -19.05 -12.15 -3.44
CA LYS A 225 -19.03 -11.26 -4.61
C LYS A 225 -17.70 -10.53 -4.74
N MET A 226 -16.61 -11.26 -4.56
CA MET A 226 -15.27 -10.72 -4.72
C MET A 226 -15.01 -10.43 -6.21
N PRO A 227 -14.25 -9.38 -6.55
CA PRO A 227 -13.89 -9.09 -7.93
C PRO A 227 -13.20 -10.26 -8.63
N THR A 228 -13.40 -10.33 -9.94
CA THR A 228 -12.79 -11.31 -10.84
C THR A 228 -11.84 -10.62 -11.80
N ILE A 229 -10.73 -11.28 -12.09
CA ILE A 229 -9.70 -10.78 -13.00
C ILE A 229 -9.51 -11.73 -14.18
N THR A 230 -9.42 -11.18 -15.38
CA THR A 230 -9.19 -11.95 -16.61
C THR A 230 -7.70 -12.24 -16.83
N ASP A 231 -7.38 -13.22 -17.67
CA ASP A 231 -6.01 -13.54 -18.10
C ASP A 231 -5.34 -12.33 -18.76
N THR A 232 -6.06 -11.61 -19.64
CA THR A 232 -5.58 -10.38 -20.26
C THR A 232 -5.26 -9.29 -19.23
N GLN A 233 -6.07 -9.15 -18.19
CA GLN A 233 -5.79 -8.20 -17.11
C GLN A 233 -4.55 -8.60 -16.30
N VAL A 234 -4.38 -9.90 -16.00
CA VAL A 234 -3.15 -10.41 -15.36
C VAL A 234 -1.92 -10.10 -16.21
N ASP A 235 -1.97 -10.36 -17.51
CA ASP A 235 -0.85 -10.08 -18.42
C ASP A 235 -0.58 -8.58 -18.56
N THR A 236 -1.63 -7.75 -18.58
CA THR A 236 -1.51 -6.28 -18.59
C THR A 236 -0.77 -5.78 -17.35
N LEU A 237 -1.08 -6.32 -16.16
CA LEU A 237 -0.41 -5.96 -14.91
C LEU A 237 1.05 -6.43 -14.91
N LYS A 238 1.33 -7.65 -15.39
CA LYS A 238 2.71 -8.17 -15.55
C LYS A 238 3.54 -7.29 -16.48
N GLN A 239 3.00 -6.90 -17.63
CA GLN A 239 3.66 -6.00 -18.57
C GLN A 239 3.87 -4.60 -17.99
N SER A 240 2.87 -4.07 -17.27
CA SER A 240 2.96 -2.77 -16.62
C SER A 240 4.05 -2.76 -15.55
N PHE A 241 4.19 -3.84 -14.79
CA PHE A 241 5.27 -4.01 -13.82
C PHE A 241 6.64 -4.16 -14.50
N ALA A 242 6.75 -4.98 -15.55
CA ALA A 242 7.98 -5.17 -16.33
C ALA A 242 8.42 -3.90 -17.10
N SER A 243 7.58 -2.88 -17.17
CA SER A 243 7.97 -1.57 -17.73
C SER A 243 9.04 -0.85 -16.91
N GLY A 244 9.25 -1.25 -15.64
CA GLY A 244 10.16 -0.60 -14.71
C GLY A 244 9.73 0.83 -14.34
N ASP A 245 8.48 1.23 -14.59
CA ASP A 245 7.91 2.44 -14.03
C ASP A 245 7.52 2.19 -12.56
N PRO A 246 8.06 2.94 -11.59
CA PRO A 246 7.88 2.63 -10.18
C PRO A 246 6.42 2.72 -9.71
N TYR A 247 5.61 3.59 -10.30
CA TYR A 247 4.19 3.72 -9.96
C TYR A 247 3.35 2.62 -10.61
N ALA A 248 3.70 2.20 -11.83
CA ALA A 248 3.07 1.06 -12.48
C ALA A 248 3.37 -0.24 -11.74
N MET A 249 4.61 -0.41 -11.25
CA MET A 249 5.01 -1.55 -10.42
C MET A 249 4.17 -1.63 -9.13
N GLN A 250 4.01 -0.51 -8.44
CA GLN A 250 3.17 -0.40 -7.24
C GLN A 250 1.70 -0.74 -7.54
N ALA A 251 1.13 -0.13 -8.59
CA ALA A 251 -0.24 -0.37 -8.99
C ALA A 251 -0.48 -1.86 -9.33
N ALA A 252 0.44 -2.47 -10.09
CA ALA A 252 0.35 -3.87 -10.47
C ALA A 252 0.36 -4.81 -9.27
N VAL A 253 1.35 -4.69 -8.38
CA VAL A 253 1.43 -5.58 -7.21
C VAL A 253 0.31 -5.32 -6.21
N SER A 254 -0.08 -4.07 -5.99
CA SER A 254 -1.23 -3.77 -5.13
C SER A 254 -2.51 -4.42 -5.64
N THR A 255 -2.66 -4.54 -6.96
CA THR A 255 -3.79 -5.24 -7.59
C THR A 255 -3.69 -6.74 -7.38
N PHE A 256 -2.51 -7.35 -7.54
CA PHE A 256 -2.33 -8.79 -7.26
C PHE A 256 -2.48 -9.16 -5.78
N GLY A 257 -2.17 -8.25 -4.87
CA GLY A 257 -2.36 -8.45 -3.43
C GLY A 257 -3.83 -8.33 -2.98
N PHE A 258 -4.72 -7.87 -3.85
CA PHE A 258 -6.13 -7.74 -3.54
C PHE A 258 -6.84 -9.10 -3.62
N PRO A 259 -7.68 -9.48 -2.65
CA PRO A 259 -8.40 -10.75 -2.70
C PRO A 259 -9.39 -10.77 -3.87
N MET A 260 -9.36 -11.83 -4.67
CA MET A 260 -10.20 -12.01 -5.87
C MET A 260 -10.91 -13.36 -5.83
N GLN A 261 -12.07 -13.46 -6.49
CA GLN A 261 -12.86 -14.70 -6.51
C GLN A 261 -12.21 -15.78 -7.37
N ASN A 262 -11.47 -15.40 -8.41
CA ASN A 262 -10.95 -16.32 -9.42
C ASN A 262 -9.43 -16.27 -9.58
N LEU A 263 -8.71 -15.60 -8.68
CA LEU A 263 -7.25 -15.55 -8.69
C LEU A 263 -6.69 -15.63 -7.26
N SER A 264 -5.69 -16.48 -7.07
CA SER A 264 -4.83 -16.48 -5.90
C SER A 264 -3.36 -16.55 -6.30
N LEU A 265 -2.53 -15.77 -5.61
CA LEU A 265 -1.09 -15.70 -5.85
C LEU A 265 -0.36 -16.60 -4.84
N ARG A 266 0.53 -17.44 -5.35
CA ARG A 266 1.37 -18.34 -4.57
C ARG A 266 2.84 -18.12 -4.89
N VAL A 267 3.72 -18.53 -3.99
CA VAL A 267 5.16 -18.24 -4.07
C VAL A 267 6.02 -19.50 -3.97
N GLY A 268 7.10 -19.51 -4.74
CA GLY A 268 8.12 -20.56 -4.72
C GLY A 268 7.64 -21.91 -5.27
N ALA A 269 8.54 -22.89 -5.25
CA ALA A 269 8.28 -24.24 -5.77
C ALA A 269 7.22 -25.01 -4.96
N ASP A 270 7.10 -24.70 -3.66
CA ASP A 270 6.11 -25.32 -2.76
C ASP A 270 4.72 -24.66 -2.84
N GLU A 271 4.54 -23.65 -3.71
CA GLU A 271 3.29 -22.92 -3.91
C GLU A 271 2.66 -22.47 -2.58
N LEU A 272 3.44 -21.80 -1.74
CA LEU A 272 2.95 -21.31 -0.45
C LEU A 272 2.00 -20.12 -0.66
N PRO A 273 0.94 -19.96 0.17
CA PRO A 273 0.11 -18.76 0.12
C PRO A 273 0.94 -17.50 0.34
N ILE A 274 0.67 -16.46 -0.46
CA ILE A 274 1.43 -15.23 -0.34
C ILE A 274 1.09 -14.46 0.95
N ASN A 275 2.11 -13.89 1.58
CA ASN A 275 1.92 -12.90 2.63
C ASN A 275 1.79 -11.51 1.98
N ALA A 276 0.58 -10.95 1.97
CA ALA A 276 0.27 -9.70 1.26
C ALA A 276 1.09 -8.50 1.76
N ASN A 277 1.33 -8.40 3.07
CA ASN A 277 2.15 -7.32 3.64
C ASN A 277 3.61 -7.43 3.17
N ALA A 278 4.19 -8.63 3.24
CA ALA A 278 5.54 -8.87 2.73
C ALA A 278 5.64 -8.58 1.23
N LEU A 279 4.64 -8.98 0.43
CA LEU A 279 4.59 -8.70 -1.01
C LEU A 279 4.57 -7.19 -1.28
N TYR A 280 3.71 -6.45 -0.58
CA TYR A 280 3.61 -4.99 -0.75
C TYR A 280 4.90 -4.26 -0.38
N ASN A 281 5.53 -4.62 0.75
CA ASN A 281 6.80 -4.05 1.15
C ASN A 281 7.92 -4.38 0.17
N ALA A 282 7.98 -5.63 -0.31
CA ALA A 282 8.95 -6.04 -1.32
C ALA A 282 8.77 -5.30 -2.64
N ALA A 283 7.54 -5.12 -3.10
CA ALA A 283 7.27 -4.33 -4.31
C ALA A 283 7.61 -2.86 -4.15
N THR A 284 7.46 -2.31 -2.95
CA THR A 284 7.87 -0.94 -2.64
C THR A 284 9.38 -0.82 -2.69
N LEU A 285 10.13 -1.74 -2.08
CA LEU A 285 11.58 -1.78 -2.19
C LEU A 285 12.05 -1.90 -3.64
N ALA A 286 11.44 -2.80 -4.42
CA ALA A 286 11.73 -2.93 -5.84
C ALA A 286 11.46 -1.60 -6.57
N ALA A 287 10.32 -0.96 -6.34
CA ALA A 287 10.00 0.34 -6.95
C ALA A 287 10.96 1.46 -6.51
N CYS A 288 11.49 1.43 -5.29
CA CYS A 288 12.53 2.38 -4.82
C CYS A 288 13.78 2.31 -5.72
N ASP A 289 14.19 1.11 -6.12
CA ASP A 289 15.33 0.91 -7.03
C ASP A 289 15.07 1.54 -8.42
N TYR A 290 13.81 1.70 -8.81
CA TYR A 290 13.36 2.38 -10.04
C TYR A 290 12.97 3.86 -9.84
N GLY A 291 13.26 4.44 -8.67
CA GLY A 291 13.07 5.88 -8.43
C GLY A 291 11.77 6.25 -7.71
N TYR A 292 11.01 5.29 -7.16
CA TYR A 292 9.91 5.61 -6.25
C TYR A 292 10.42 6.41 -5.04
N PRO A 293 9.69 7.42 -4.52
CA PRO A 293 10.14 8.24 -3.40
C PRO A 293 10.17 7.43 -2.09
N CYS A 294 11.35 6.88 -1.78
CA CYS A 294 11.61 6.04 -0.61
C CYS A 294 12.65 6.63 0.35
N GLY A 295 13.06 7.88 0.13
CA GLY A 295 14.01 8.60 0.98
C GLY A 295 13.38 9.11 2.28
N PRO A 296 14.14 9.86 3.10
CA PRO A 296 13.72 10.33 4.43
C PRO A 296 12.46 11.21 4.38
N ASP A 297 12.28 11.97 3.30
CA ASP A 297 11.12 12.85 3.09
C ASP A 297 9.91 12.11 2.47
N SER A 298 9.99 10.79 2.28
CA SER A 298 8.85 10.02 1.80
C SER A 298 7.71 10.07 2.82
N ARG A 299 6.48 10.23 2.33
CA ARG A 299 5.29 10.30 3.20
C ARG A 299 5.20 9.13 4.18
N GLN A 300 5.66 7.94 3.77
CA GLN A 300 5.62 6.75 4.61
C GLN A 300 6.61 6.82 5.78
N LEU A 301 7.84 7.29 5.56
CA LEU A 301 8.81 7.50 6.65
C LEU A 301 8.44 8.67 7.54
N LEU A 302 7.95 9.77 6.96
CA LEU A 302 7.44 10.89 7.75
C LEU A 302 6.27 10.47 8.63
N GLN A 303 5.36 9.62 8.11
CA GLN A 303 4.26 9.07 8.89
C GLN A 303 4.75 8.10 9.99
N ALA A 304 5.74 7.26 9.69
CA ALA A 304 6.35 6.37 10.69
C ALA A 304 7.04 7.16 11.80
N CYS A 305 7.82 8.19 11.47
CA CYS A 305 8.45 9.07 12.45
C CYS A 305 7.37 9.79 13.28
N ALA A 306 6.45 10.53 12.65
CA ALA A 306 5.41 11.26 13.36
C ALA A 306 4.57 10.34 14.27
N MET A 307 3.97 9.29 13.71
CA MET A 307 2.95 8.51 14.41
C MET A 307 3.53 7.42 15.30
N GLN A 308 4.68 6.86 14.97
CA GLN A 308 5.24 5.68 15.64
C GLN A 308 6.57 5.96 16.37
N GLY A 309 7.14 7.17 16.23
CA GLY A 309 8.43 7.51 16.82
C GLY A 309 9.62 6.86 16.11
N GLN A 310 9.41 6.27 14.93
CA GLN A 310 10.45 5.58 14.15
C GLN A 310 11.29 6.58 13.35
N CYS A 311 11.87 7.58 14.02
CA CYS A 311 12.58 8.70 13.37
C CYS A 311 14.05 8.42 13.02
N GLY A 312 14.55 7.22 13.33
CA GLY A 312 15.92 6.80 13.02
C GLY A 312 16.11 6.29 11.59
N ALA A 313 15.03 5.88 10.90
CA ALA A 313 15.12 5.35 9.55
C ALA A 313 15.47 6.43 8.53
N THR A 314 16.55 6.21 7.78
CA THR A 314 17.02 7.12 6.71
C THR A 314 16.38 6.84 5.36
N ASP A 315 15.90 5.61 5.14
CA ASP A 315 15.17 5.21 3.94
C ASP A 315 14.11 4.13 4.25
N TYR A 316 13.30 3.81 3.23
CA TYR A 316 12.23 2.82 3.35
C TYR A 316 12.74 1.41 3.65
N ARG A 317 13.92 1.04 3.16
CA ARG A 317 14.53 -0.28 3.41
C ARG A 317 14.86 -0.42 4.88
N GLU A 318 15.57 0.55 5.45
CA GLU A 318 15.89 0.58 6.86
C GLU A 318 14.61 0.49 7.70
N TYR A 319 13.61 1.31 7.39
CA TYR A 319 12.33 1.27 8.10
C TYR A 319 11.67 -0.11 8.08
N VAL A 320 11.53 -0.73 6.91
CA VAL A 320 10.85 -2.01 6.78
C VAL A 320 11.55 -3.11 7.56
N PHE A 321 12.88 -3.17 7.50
CA PHE A 321 13.66 -4.26 8.10
C PHE A 321 13.90 -4.09 9.61
N PHE A 322 14.06 -2.86 10.11
CA PHE A 322 14.35 -2.60 11.53
C PHE A 322 13.10 -2.29 12.35
N TYR A 323 12.06 -1.73 11.75
CA TYR A 323 10.92 -1.18 12.48
C TYR A 323 9.57 -1.74 12.02
N GLY A 324 9.39 -1.96 10.72
CA GLY A 324 8.08 -2.25 10.12
C GLY A 324 7.69 -3.73 10.07
N SER A 325 8.64 -4.65 10.28
CA SER A 325 8.44 -6.08 10.03
C SER A 325 9.03 -6.97 11.12
N SER A 326 8.38 -8.12 11.36
CA SER A 326 8.96 -9.19 12.17
C SER A 326 10.12 -9.88 11.42
N PRO A 327 11.06 -10.57 12.11
CA PRO A 327 12.15 -11.28 11.43
C PRO A 327 11.68 -12.27 10.35
N ALA A 328 10.59 -13.00 10.60
CA ALA A 328 10.01 -13.93 9.62
C ALA A 328 9.43 -13.19 8.40
N THR A 329 8.76 -12.06 8.63
CA THR A 329 8.23 -11.22 7.54
C THR A 329 9.37 -10.60 6.72
N SER A 330 10.44 -10.15 7.38
CA SER A 330 11.62 -9.58 6.72
C SER A 330 12.30 -10.58 5.77
N GLN A 331 12.35 -11.86 6.13
CA GLN A 331 12.85 -12.91 5.24
C GLN A 331 12.01 -13.04 3.97
N LEU A 332 10.67 -13.05 4.11
CA LEU A 332 9.76 -13.08 2.97
C LEU A 332 9.92 -11.83 2.10
N ILE A 333 10.06 -10.64 2.70
CA ILE A 333 10.29 -9.39 1.98
C ILE A 333 11.57 -9.47 1.15
N GLY A 334 12.67 -9.99 1.73
CA GLY A 334 13.93 -10.19 1.01
C GLY A 334 13.77 -11.11 -0.21
N ALA A 335 13.14 -12.28 -0.01
CA ALA A 335 12.90 -13.24 -1.09
C ALA A 335 12.00 -12.66 -2.20
N TYR A 336 10.89 -12.03 -1.82
CA TYR A 336 9.95 -11.41 -2.76
C TYR A 336 10.60 -10.25 -3.50
N ASN A 337 11.45 -9.45 -2.84
CA ASN A 337 12.12 -8.32 -3.49
C ASN A 337 13.06 -8.79 -4.59
N VAL A 338 13.82 -9.87 -4.36
CA VAL A 338 14.68 -10.48 -5.39
C VAL A 338 13.84 -11.00 -6.57
N ALA A 339 12.75 -11.71 -6.29
CA ALA A 339 11.87 -12.23 -7.32
C ALA A 339 11.20 -11.13 -8.15
N LEU A 340 10.69 -10.08 -7.49
CA LEU A 340 10.09 -8.91 -8.13
C LEU A 340 11.12 -8.10 -8.93
N ALA A 341 12.33 -7.93 -8.42
CA ALA A 341 13.41 -7.28 -9.17
C ALA A 341 13.79 -8.09 -10.43
N ASN A 342 13.75 -9.42 -10.38
CA ASN A 342 13.91 -10.28 -11.56
C ASN A 342 12.75 -10.08 -12.54
N ALA A 343 11.50 -10.18 -12.07
CA ALA A 343 10.31 -9.98 -12.90
C ALA A 343 10.29 -8.61 -13.58
N ALA A 344 10.75 -7.55 -12.91
CA ALA A 344 10.86 -6.22 -13.51
C ALA A 344 11.89 -6.17 -14.64
N ARG A 345 13.02 -6.87 -14.49
CA ARG A 345 14.15 -6.83 -15.44
C ARG A 345 13.95 -7.75 -16.63
N THR A 346 13.42 -8.95 -16.40
CA THR A 346 13.38 -10.03 -17.40
C THR A 346 11.95 -10.39 -17.83
N GLY A 347 10.93 -9.87 -17.14
CA GLY A 347 9.55 -10.33 -17.32
C GLY A 347 9.30 -11.73 -16.75
N ASP A 348 10.27 -12.32 -16.05
CA ASP A 348 10.14 -13.66 -15.48
C ASP A 348 9.37 -13.65 -14.15
N TRP A 349 8.15 -14.16 -14.21
CA TRP A 349 7.26 -14.31 -13.06
C TRP A 349 7.28 -15.72 -12.46
N SER A 350 8.22 -16.60 -12.83
CA SER A 350 8.23 -18.02 -12.43
C SER A 350 8.25 -18.27 -10.92
N TYR A 351 8.74 -17.31 -10.12
CA TYR A 351 8.66 -17.39 -8.65
C TYR A 351 7.22 -17.25 -8.11
N PHE A 352 6.34 -16.60 -8.87
CA PHE A 352 4.96 -16.30 -8.52
C PHE A 352 3.98 -17.14 -9.37
N THR A 353 3.28 -18.07 -8.74
CA THR A 353 2.28 -18.90 -9.44
C THR A 353 0.90 -18.27 -9.31
N PHE A 354 0.23 -18.07 -10.45
CA PHE A 354 -1.09 -17.47 -10.55
C PHE A 354 -2.14 -18.59 -10.66
N HIS A 355 -2.79 -18.93 -9.56
CA HIS A 355 -3.81 -20.00 -9.53
C HIS A 355 -5.18 -19.43 -9.82
N ARG A 356 -5.90 -20.07 -10.75
CA ARG A 356 -7.33 -19.78 -10.97
C ARG A 356 -8.15 -20.34 -9.82
N GLY A 357 -8.96 -19.49 -9.21
CA GLY A 357 -9.79 -19.80 -8.05
C GLY A 357 -9.49 -18.89 -6.85
N PRO A 358 -10.40 -18.89 -5.85
CA PRO A 358 -10.27 -18.02 -4.69
C PRO A 358 -9.07 -18.44 -3.83
N PRO A 359 -8.43 -17.52 -3.10
CA PRO A 359 -7.41 -17.88 -2.13
C PRO A 359 -7.99 -18.83 -1.07
N PRO A 360 -7.17 -19.75 -0.51
CA PRO A 360 -7.66 -20.81 0.37
C PRO A 360 -8.48 -20.31 1.58
N ASN A 361 -8.17 -19.11 2.08
CA ASN A 361 -8.86 -18.50 3.21
C ASN A 361 -10.30 -18.03 2.88
N ILE A 362 -10.64 -17.83 1.59
CA ILE A 362 -12.00 -17.45 1.19
C ILE A 362 -12.73 -18.53 0.41
N ALA A 363 -12.05 -19.62 0.01
CA ALA A 363 -12.62 -20.72 -0.76
C ALA A 363 -13.86 -21.36 -0.08
N GLY A 364 -13.93 -21.34 1.25
CA GLY A 364 -15.09 -21.84 2.00
C GLY A 364 -16.37 -21.01 1.85
N TYR A 365 -16.27 -19.76 1.41
CA TYR A 365 -17.42 -18.87 1.19
C TYR A 365 -17.99 -18.99 -0.22
N SER A 366 -17.18 -19.40 -1.20
CA SER A 366 -17.59 -19.47 -2.61
C SER A 366 -18.46 -20.68 -2.97
N THR A 367 -18.54 -21.69 -2.11
CA THR A 367 -19.24 -22.96 -2.39
C THR A 367 -20.67 -23.01 -1.83
N ARG A 368 -21.16 -21.94 -1.19
CA ARG A 368 -22.54 -21.87 -0.71
C ARG A 368 -23.42 -21.23 -1.80
N PRO A 369 -24.33 -22.00 -2.43
CA PRO A 369 -25.23 -21.51 -3.46
C PRO A 369 -26.23 -20.47 -2.95
#